data_AF-A0A3N0UXR0-F1
#
_entry.id   AF-A0A3N0UXR0-F1
#
_cell.length_a   1.000
_cell.length_b   1.000
_cell.length_c   1.000
_cell.angle_alpha   90.00
_cell.angle_beta   90.00
_cell.angle_gamma   90.00
#
_symmetry.space_group_name_H-M   'P 1'
#
loop_
_entity.id
_entity.type
_entity.pdbx_description
1 polymer ?
#
loop_
_entity_poly.entity_id
_entity_poly.type
_entity_poly.pdbx_seq_one_letter_code
_entity_poly.pdbx_strand_id
1 'polypeptide(L)' 'MRGLSLRLIMLYRRYAPDRIRGRCRFHPSCSTYALVSIRRFGALSGWKLAIARLRRCRPPNGAVDYPPRASRLE' A
#
# COMPACT_ATOMS: atom_id res chain seq x y z
N MET A 1 12.94 0.85 -13.94
CA MET A 1 11.91 -0.16 -13.57
C MET A 1 10.88 0.31 -12.53
N ARG A 2 10.62 1.61 -12.33
CA ARG A 2 9.64 2.12 -11.34
C ARG A 2 8.19 2.20 -11.87
N GLY A 3 8.02 2.33 -13.18
CA GLY A 3 6.70 2.56 -13.81
C GLY A 3 5.79 1.34 -13.87
N LEU A 4 6.34 0.14 -14.01
CA LEU A 4 5.55 -1.09 -14.17
C LEU A 4 4.72 -1.40 -12.90
N SER A 5 5.35 -1.33 -11.73
CA SER A 5 4.68 -1.59 -10.45
C SER A 5 3.60 -0.55 -10.14
N LEU A 6 3.84 0.72 -10.48
CA LEU A 6 2.84 1.78 -10.32
C LEU A 6 1.66 1.61 -11.28
N ARG A 7 1.91 1.24 -12.54
CA ARG A 7 0.85 0.90 -13.50
C ARG A 7 0.02 -0.28 -13.02
N LEU A 8 0.64 -1.32 -12.47
CA LEU A 8 -0.06 -2.48 -11.91
C LEU A 8 -0.98 -2.08 -10.75
N ILE A 9 -0.51 -1.22 -9.84
CA ILE A 9 -1.31 -0.71 -8.73
C ILE A 9 -2.44 0.20 -9.22
N MET A 10 -2.20 1.04 -10.22
CA MET A 10 -3.25 1.88 -10.80
C MET A 10 -4.30 1.05 -11.53
N LEU A 11 -3.89 0.02 -12.27
CA LEU A 11 -4.79 -0.93 -12.92
C LEU A 11 -5.61 -1.66 -11.86
N TYR A 12 -4.96 -2.16 -10.80
CA TYR A 12 -5.66 -2.74 -9.66
C TYR A 12 -6.64 -1.75 -9.02
N ARG A 13 -6.27 -0.47 -8.83
CA ARG A 13 -7.20 0.56 -8.31
C ARG A 13 -8.37 0.86 -9.24
N ARG A 14 -8.17 0.75 -10.56
CA ARG A 14 -9.20 0.96 -11.59
C ARG A 14 -10.21 -0.20 -11.60
N TYR A 15 -9.72 -1.42 -11.43
CA TYR A 15 -10.54 -2.63 -11.40
C TYR A 15 -11.04 -3.01 -10.00
N ALA A 16 -10.44 -2.47 -8.94
CA ALA A 16 -10.85 -2.75 -7.57
C ALA A 16 -12.25 -2.17 -7.32
N PRO A 17 -13.23 -3.01 -6.98
CA PRO A 17 -14.59 -2.56 -6.70
C PRO A 17 -14.64 -1.72 -5.41
N ASP A 18 -15.63 -0.83 -5.33
CA ASP A 18 -15.83 0.07 -4.19
C ASP A 18 -15.97 -0.69 -2.84
N ARG A 19 -16.50 -1.92 -2.91
CA ARG A 19 -16.57 -2.87 -1.78
C ARG A 19 -15.21 -3.20 -1.16
N ILE A 20 -14.10 -3.04 -1.88
CA ILE A 20 -12.73 -3.21 -1.34
C ILE A 20 -12.22 -1.91 -0.73
N ARG A 21 -12.65 -0.73 -1.22
CA ARG A 21 -12.32 0.57 -0.60
C ARG A 21 -12.87 0.68 0.82
N GLY A 22 -14.06 0.13 1.07
CA GLY A 22 -14.66 0.07 2.42
C GLY A 22 -14.10 -1.01 3.35
N ARG A 23 -13.24 -1.93 2.86
CA ARG A 23 -12.65 -3.01 3.67
C ARG A 23 -11.29 -2.68 4.28
N CYS A 24 -10.55 -1.69 3.76
CA CYS A 24 -9.30 -1.29 4.41
C CYS A 24 -9.62 -0.61 5.73
N ARG A 25 -9.39 -1.32 6.84
CA ARG A 25 -9.52 -0.81 8.21
C ARG A 25 -8.39 0.13 8.62
N PHE A 26 -7.37 0.25 7.77
CA PHE A 26 -6.20 1.09 7.97
C PHE A 26 -6.27 2.33 7.09
N HIS A 27 -6.00 3.49 7.68
CA HIS A 27 -5.92 4.76 6.95
C HIS A 27 -4.47 5.25 6.85
N PRO A 28 -4.00 5.73 5.69
CA PRO A 28 -4.65 5.68 4.38
C PRO A 28 -4.73 4.25 3.86
N SER A 29 -5.62 3.99 2.89
CA SER A 29 -5.89 2.63 2.38
C SER A 29 -4.62 1.89 1.98
N CYS A 30 -4.68 0.56 2.09
CA CYS A 30 -3.58 -0.37 1.83
C CYS A 30 -2.93 -0.18 0.44
N SER A 31 -3.74 0.16 -0.58
CA SER A 31 -3.25 0.48 -1.94
C SER A 31 -2.51 1.82 -2.02
N THR A 32 -2.97 2.84 -1.29
CA THR A 32 -2.26 4.13 -1.17
C THR A 32 -0.93 3.94 -0.45
N TYR A 33 -0.92 3.14 0.63
CA TYR A 33 0.31 2.78 1.31
C TYR A 33 1.29 2.08 0.36
N ALA A 34 0.82 1.09 -0.42
CA ALA A 34 1.65 0.39 -1.40
C ALA A 34 2.23 1.35 -2.45
N LEU A 35 1.42 2.27 -2.96
CA LEU A 35 1.85 3.25 -3.94
C LEU A 35 2.94 4.17 -3.40
N VAL A 36 2.77 4.70 -2.19
CA VAL A 36 3.75 5.58 -1.56
C VAL A 36 5.03 4.81 -1.20
N SER A 37 4.90 3.60 -0.66
CA SER A 37 6.04 2.76 -0.30
C SER A 37 6.85 2.34 -1.53
N ILE A 38 6.21 2.01 -2.65
CA ILE A 38 6.92 1.71 -3.91
C ILE A 38 7.56 2.95 -4.52
N ARG A 39 6.91 4.12 -4.44
CA ARG A 39 7.50 5.39 -4.88
C ARG A 39 8.74 5.76 -4.07
N ARG A 40 8.73 5.52 -2.75
CA ARG A 40 9.80 5.91 -1.83
C ARG A 40 10.95 4.90 -1.77
N PHE A 41 10.63 3.62 -1.61
CA PHE A 41 11.61 2.56 -1.34
C PHE A 41 11.90 1.66 -2.56
N GLY A 42 11.23 1.89 -3.70
CA GLY A 42 11.32 1.03 -4.87
C GLY A 42 10.36 -0.16 -4.85
N ALA A 43 10.29 -0.91 -5.95
CA ALA A 43 9.31 -1.97 -6.13
C ALA A 43 9.43 -3.07 -5.05
N LEU A 44 10.61 -3.66 -4.85
CA LEU A 44 10.78 -4.79 -3.92
C LEU A 44 10.47 -4.42 -2.46
N SER A 45 11.16 -3.41 -1.92
CA SER A 45 10.96 -2.96 -0.53
C SER A 45 9.56 -2.41 -0.28
N GLY A 46 9.01 -1.68 -1.26
CA GLY A 46 7.65 -1.15 -1.19
C GLY A 46 6.59 -2.26 -1.17
N TRP A 47 6.74 -3.30 -1.99
CA TRP A 47 5.85 -4.47 -1.98
C TRP A 47 5.94 -5.25 -0.67
N LYS A 48 7.15 -5.45 -0.11
CA LYS A 48 7.34 -6.14 1.17
C LYS A 48 6.56 -5.46 2.30
N LEU A 49 6.67 -4.13 2.41
CA LEU A 49 5.93 -3.32 3.39
C LEU A 49 4.41 -3.38 3.15
N ALA A 50 3.99 -3.25 1.89
CA ALA A 50 2.59 -3.29 1.51
C ALA A 50 1.91 -4.63 1.82
N ILE A 51 2.54 -5.75 1.46
CA ILE A 51 2.02 -7.11 1.70
C ILE A 51 1.96 -7.39 3.20
N ALA A 52 3.01 -7.03 3.95
CA ALA A 52 3.02 -7.18 5.40
C ALA A 52 1.85 -6.43 6.07
N ARG A 53 1.48 -5.25 5.54
CA ARG A 53 0.32 -4.50 6.02
C ARG A 53 -1.01 -5.08 5.53
N LEU A 54 -1.07 -5.54 4.29
CA LEU A 54 -2.26 -6.18 3.71
C LEU A 54 -2.67 -7.43 4.51
N ARG A 55 -1.70 -8.27 4.92
CA ARG A 55 -1.95 -9.45 5.78
C ARG A 55 -2.51 -9.10 7.17
N ARG A 56 -2.23 -7.88 7.65
CA ARG A 56 -2.75 -7.35 8.92
C ARG A 56 -4.11 -6.67 8.75
N CYS A 57 -4.52 -6.35 7.52
CA CYS A 57 -5.79 -5.72 7.20
C CYS A 57 -6.97 -6.70 7.29
N ARG A 58 -7.27 -7.16 8.51
CA ARG A 58 -8.43 -7.99 8.86
C ARG A 58 -9.04 -7.51 10.20
N PRO A 59 -10.35 -7.67 10.44
CA PRO A 59 -10.93 -7.50 11.78
C PRO A 59 -10.15 -8.31 12.82
N PRO A 60 -9.88 -7.77 14.04
CA PRO A 60 -10.29 -6.48 14.62
C PRO A 60 -9.34 -5.30 14.32
N ASN A 61 -8.27 -5.52 13.56
CA ASN A 61 -7.19 -4.54 13.39
C ASN A 61 -7.61 -3.37 12.50
N GLY A 62 -7.40 -2.14 12.98
CA GLY A 62 -7.59 -0.92 12.20
C GLY A 62 -6.91 0.24 12.90
N ALA A 63 -6.02 0.95 12.19
CA ALA A 63 -5.30 2.10 12.73
C ALA A 63 -4.89 3.05 11.60
N VAL A 64 -4.60 4.29 11.98
CA VAL A 64 -3.98 5.26 11.10
C VAL A 64 -2.47 5.02 11.11
N ASP A 65 -1.94 4.45 10.04
CA ASP A 65 -0.50 4.16 9.89
C ASP A 65 -0.04 4.76 8.56
N TYR A 66 0.91 5.68 8.58
CA TYR A 66 1.42 6.28 7.35
C TYR A 66 2.75 5.63 6.97
N PRO A 67 3.03 5.45 5.67
CA PRO A 67 4.32 4.93 5.24
C PRO A 67 5.43 5.88 5.72
N PRO A 68 6.53 5.35 6.30
CA PRO A 68 7.62 6.16 6.83
C PRO A 68 8.23 7.03 5.71
N ARG A 69 8.79 8.18 6.09
CA ARG A 69 9.54 9.04 5.15
C ARG A 69 10.78 8.28 4.69
N ALA A 70 11.16 8.48 3.42
CA ALA A 70 12.27 7.76 2.79
C ALA A 70 13.61 7.97 3.51
N SER A 71 13.75 9.09 4.21
CA SER A 71 14.95 9.52 4.96
C SER A 71 15.16 8.81 6.32
N ARG A 72 14.62 7.60 6.53
CA ARG A 72 14.75 6.87 7.81
C ARG A 72 15.20 5.41 7.63
N LEU A 73 15.68 5.04 6.45
CA LEU A 73 16.30 3.73 6.19
C LEU A 73 17.73 3.94 5.67
N GLU A 74 18.46 4.83 6.33
CA GLU A 74 19.93 4.85 6.30
C GLU A 74 20.44 3.79 7.28
#